data_AF-A0A519W8K1-F1
#
_entry.id   AF-A0A519W8K1-F1
#
_cell.length_a   1.000
_cell.length_b   1.000
_cell.length_c   1.000
_cell.angle_alpha   90.00
_cell.angle_beta   90.00
_cell.angle_gamma   90.00
#
_symmetry.space_group_name_H-M   'P 1'
#
loop_
_entity.id
_entity.type
_entity.pdbx_description
1 polymer ?
#
loop_
_entity_poly.entity_id
_entity_poly.type
_entity_poly.pdbx_seq_one_letter_code
_entity_poly.pdbx_strand_id
1 'polypeptide(L)'
;MRLYEETGHPSYDDLKGIIKTIFDNREPELRTDEMKRFLYGAYEELDDVIGFLKAFGLVDVSSRKSASLKDIQKEYFLTRVGVDKIEEGLRNVKSAWWYFDRCELINLYFGDLSGSTFRNRQYAIDEYRDTTLGSYITSIEQQVKDKFYSLFHEAL
;
A
#
# COMPACT_ATOMS: atom_id res chain seq x y z
N MET A 1 14.21 3.40 -13.03
CA MET A 1 15.32 3.82 -12.15
C MET A 1 14.68 4.24 -10.84
N ARG A 2 15.22 3.84 -9.68
CA ARG A 2 14.52 4.09 -8.41
C ARG A 2 14.70 5.55 -8.05
N LEU A 3 13.64 6.20 -7.58
CA LEU A 3 13.66 7.64 -7.36
C LEU A 3 14.71 8.04 -6.28
N TYR A 4 14.99 7.19 -5.28
CA TYR A 4 16.05 7.43 -4.28
C TYR A 4 17.47 7.23 -4.81
N GLU A 5 17.64 6.46 -5.89
CA GLU A 5 18.94 6.31 -6.57
C GLU A 5 19.28 7.60 -7.34
N GLU A 6 18.26 8.39 -7.70
CA GLU A 6 18.39 9.70 -8.35
C GLU A 6 18.41 10.87 -7.35
N THR A 7 17.61 10.80 -6.28
CA THR A 7 17.40 11.91 -5.33
C THR A 7 18.14 11.76 -3.99
N GLY A 8 18.77 10.61 -3.73
CA GLY A 8 19.37 10.28 -2.45
C GLY A 8 18.34 9.81 -1.40
N HIS A 9 18.85 9.28 -0.27
CA HIS A 9 18.01 9.03 0.90
C HIS A 9 17.48 10.35 1.46
N PRO A 10 16.23 10.41 1.95
CA PRO A 10 15.70 11.63 2.51
C PRO A 10 16.52 12.02 3.72
N SER A 11 16.70 13.33 3.88
CA SER A 11 17.20 13.84 5.14
C SER A 11 16.20 13.58 6.27
N TYR A 12 16.69 13.71 7.50
CA TYR A 12 15.86 13.65 8.68
C TYR A 12 14.70 14.67 8.66
N ASP A 13 14.96 15.86 8.11
CA ASP A 13 13.97 16.93 7.98
C ASP A 13 12.95 16.64 6.88
N ASP A 14 13.37 16.01 5.76
CA ASP A 14 12.45 15.59 4.70
C ASP A 14 11.44 14.57 5.24
N LEU A 15 11.91 13.58 6.00
CA LEU A 15 11.03 12.60 6.64
C LEU A 15 10.03 13.26 7.60
N LYS A 16 10.49 14.23 8.39
CA LYS A 16 9.63 15.00 9.30
C LYS A 16 8.50 15.70 8.51
N GLY A 17 8.85 16.39 7.44
CA GLY A 17 7.90 17.10 6.59
C GLY A 17 6.90 16.19 5.89
N ILE A 18 7.38 15.04 5.38
CA ILE A 18 6.53 14.02 4.74
C ILE A 18 5.50 13.48 5.73
N ILE A 19 5.91 13.08 6.94
CA ILE A 19 5.00 12.50 7.93
C ILE A 19 3.91 13.51 8.34
N LYS A 20 4.28 14.77 8.62
CA LYS A 20 3.31 15.85 8.91
C LYS A 20 2.32 16.02 7.77
N THR A 21 2.80 16.10 6.54
CA THR A 21 1.95 16.26 5.34
C THR A 21 0.94 15.11 5.18
N ILE A 22 1.36 13.87 5.45
CA ILE A 22 0.45 12.70 5.38
C ILE A 22 -0.68 12.82 6.40
N PHE A 23 -0.36 13.24 7.63
CA PHE A 23 -1.36 13.41 8.69
C PHE A 23 -2.28 14.60 8.45
N ASP A 24 -1.74 15.74 8.03
CA ASP A 24 -2.49 16.97 7.78
C ASP A 24 -3.48 16.82 6.62
N ASN A 25 -3.04 16.18 5.52
CA ASN A 25 -3.87 16.05 4.33
C ASN A 25 -5.02 15.06 4.49
N ARG A 26 -4.90 14.12 5.45
CA ARG A 26 -5.80 12.98 5.69
C ARG A 26 -6.03 12.11 4.45
N GLU A 27 -6.45 10.86 4.65
CA GLU A 27 -6.87 10.04 3.52
C GLU A 27 -8.23 10.53 3.01
N PRO A 28 -8.41 10.76 1.69
CA PRO A 28 -9.72 11.06 1.14
C PRO A 28 -10.62 9.81 1.20
N GLU A 29 -11.79 9.93 1.82
CA GLU A 29 -12.78 8.86 1.86
C GLU A 29 -13.49 8.71 0.50
N LEU A 30 -12.89 7.96 -0.43
CA LEU A 30 -13.52 7.60 -1.71
C LEU A 30 -14.31 6.29 -1.59
N ARG A 31 -13.67 5.28 -0.99
CA ARG A 31 -14.24 3.97 -0.63
C ARG A 31 -13.26 3.29 0.32
N THR A 32 -13.72 2.95 1.51
CA THR A 32 -12.91 2.24 2.51
C THR A 32 -13.54 0.88 2.78
N ASP A 33 -12.85 -0.19 2.40
CA ASP A 33 -13.19 -1.54 2.81
C ASP A 33 -12.26 -1.92 3.98
N GLU A 34 -12.81 -2.06 5.19
CA GLU A 34 -12.00 -2.40 6.37
C GLU A 34 -11.41 -3.81 6.23
N MET A 35 -10.08 -3.92 6.35
CA MET A 35 -9.39 -5.20 6.26
C MET A 35 -9.52 -6.00 7.54
N LYS A 36 -9.85 -7.29 7.39
CA LYS A 36 -9.88 -8.26 8.49
C LYS A 36 -8.54 -8.99 8.59
N ARG A 37 -8.17 -9.42 9.81
CA ARG A 37 -7.05 -10.34 9.97
C ARG A 37 -7.44 -11.72 9.42
N PHE A 38 -6.62 -12.27 8.53
CA PHE A 38 -6.70 -13.66 8.10
C PHE A 38 -5.32 -14.29 8.01
N LEU A 39 -5.10 -15.38 8.76
CA LEU A 39 -3.86 -16.18 8.86
C LEU A 39 -2.57 -15.36 9.05
N TYR A 40 -2.09 -14.74 7.97
CA TYR A 40 -0.80 -14.09 7.80
C TYR A 40 -0.88 -12.56 7.65
N GLY A 41 -2.01 -11.93 8.00
CA GLY A 41 -2.09 -10.47 8.14
C GLY A 41 -3.44 -9.90 7.73
N ALA A 42 -3.43 -8.63 7.32
CA ALA A 42 -4.57 -8.00 6.65
C ALA A 42 -4.89 -8.77 5.37
N TYR A 43 -6.15 -9.14 5.18
CA TYR A 43 -6.61 -9.92 4.04
C TYR A 43 -7.86 -9.31 3.44
N GLU A 44 -7.86 -9.31 2.11
CA GLU A 44 -8.98 -9.00 1.25
C GLU A 44 -9.07 -10.12 0.20
N GLU A 45 -10.29 -10.51 -0.16
CA GLU A 45 -10.50 -11.40 -1.31
C GLU A 45 -10.23 -10.63 -2.60
N LEU A 46 -8.97 -10.61 -3.03
CA LEU A 46 -8.55 -9.91 -4.24
C LEU A 46 -9.27 -10.41 -5.50
N ASP A 47 -9.78 -11.64 -5.51
CA ASP A 47 -10.43 -12.23 -6.67
C ASP A 47 -11.69 -11.43 -7.10
N ASP A 48 -12.43 -10.83 -6.16
CA ASP A 48 -13.60 -9.99 -6.48
C ASP A 48 -13.18 -8.66 -7.12
N VAL A 49 -12.21 -7.97 -6.53
CA VAL A 49 -11.69 -6.69 -7.04
C VAL A 49 -11.04 -6.89 -8.42
N ILE A 50 -10.20 -7.92 -8.55
CA ILE A 50 -9.53 -8.27 -9.79
C ILE A 50 -10.54 -8.74 -10.85
N GLY A 51 -11.55 -9.51 -10.46
CA GLY A 51 -12.64 -9.95 -11.33
C GLY A 51 -13.40 -8.77 -11.92
N PHE A 52 -13.75 -7.77 -11.09
CA PHE A 52 -14.34 -6.52 -11.52
C PHE A 52 -13.45 -5.79 -12.53
N LEU A 53 -12.18 -5.54 -12.18
CA LEU A 53 -11.25 -4.82 -13.05
C LEU A 53 -11.03 -5.55 -14.40
N LYS A 54 -10.96 -6.88 -14.38
CA LYS A 54 -10.81 -7.72 -15.57
C LYS A 54 -12.07 -7.71 -16.44
N ALA A 55 -13.27 -7.72 -15.85
CA ALA A 55 -14.53 -7.66 -16.58
C ALA A 55 -14.67 -6.37 -17.40
N PHE A 56 -14.12 -5.25 -16.91
CA PHE A 56 -14.03 -3.98 -17.64
C PHE A 56 -12.79 -3.86 -18.54
N GLY A 57 -12.00 -4.92 -18.65
CA GLY A 57 -10.79 -4.96 -19.48
C GLY A 57 -9.69 -4.01 -19.01
N LEU A 58 -9.70 -3.59 -17.73
CA LEU A 58 -8.71 -2.67 -17.17
C LEU A 58 -7.40 -3.39 -16.81
N VAL A 59 -7.53 -4.61 -16.30
CA VAL A 59 -6.40 -5.48 -15.96
C VAL A 59 -6.56 -6.83 -16.66
N ASP A 60 -5.44 -7.52 -16.85
CA ASP A 60 -5.43 -8.94 -17.18
C ASP A 60 -4.61 -9.71 -16.16
N VAL A 61 -4.96 -10.98 -15.97
CA VAL A 61 -4.33 -11.87 -15.01
C VAL A 61 -4.02 -13.18 -15.69
N SER A 62 -2.74 -13.55 -15.67
CA SER A 62 -2.25 -14.85 -16.08
C SER A 62 -1.92 -15.69 -14.83
N SER A 63 -1.93 -17.01 -14.98
CA SER A 63 -1.46 -17.91 -13.94
C SER A 63 -0.56 -18.96 -14.57
N ARG A 64 0.67 -19.05 -14.07
CA ARG A 64 1.64 -20.06 -14.48
C ARG A 64 1.78 -21.09 -13.37
N LYS A 65 1.52 -22.35 -13.70
CA LYS A 65 1.87 -23.46 -12.80
C LYS A 65 3.35 -23.74 -12.93
N SER A 66 4.03 -23.91 -11.80
CA SER A 66 5.39 -24.42 -11.81
C SER A 66 5.43 -25.84 -12.40
N ALA A 67 6.59 -26.26 -12.90
CA ALA A 67 6.77 -27.61 -13.43
C ALA A 67 6.48 -28.72 -12.40
N SER A 68 6.58 -28.40 -11.10
CA SER A 68 6.23 -29.30 -10.00
C SER A 68 4.73 -29.33 -9.67
N LEU A 69 3.90 -28.52 -10.34
CA LEU A 69 2.47 -28.31 -10.10
C LEU A 69 2.11 -27.83 -8.68
N LYS A 70 3.10 -27.49 -7.85
CA LYS A 70 2.89 -27.10 -6.44
C LYS A 70 2.64 -25.61 -6.27
N ASP A 71 3.24 -24.80 -7.14
CA ASP A 71 3.19 -23.35 -7.00
C ASP A 71 2.47 -22.75 -8.22
N ILE A 72 1.48 -21.90 -7.94
CA ILE A 72 0.79 -21.10 -8.95
C ILE A 72 1.31 -19.68 -8.81
N GLN A 73 2.04 -19.21 -9.83
CA GLN A 73 2.44 -17.82 -9.93
C GLN A 73 1.34 -17.06 -10.67
N LYS A 74 0.66 -16.13 -9.98
CA LYS A 74 -0.24 -15.16 -10.63
C LYS A 74 0.60 -14.01 -11.18
N GLU A 75 0.40 -13.65 -12.44
CA GLU A 75 0.97 -12.44 -13.05
C GLU A 75 -0.17 -11.48 -13.37
N TYR A 76 -0.02 -10.21 -13.00
CA TYR A 76 -1.02 -9.17 -13.21
C TYR A 76 -0.48 -8.15 -14.21
N PHE A 77 -1.31 -7.76 -15.16
CA PHE A 77 -0.96 -6.83 -16.23
C PHE A 77 -1.99 -5.71 -16.29
N LEU A 78 -1.54 -4.49 -16.52
CA LEU A 78 -2.42 -3.37 -16.85
C LEU A 78 -2.62 -3.36 -18.37
N THR A 79 -3.87 -3.30 -18.83
CA THR A 79 -4.16 -3.22 -20.26
C THR A 79 -3.98 -1.79 -20.76
N ARG A 80 -3.97 -1.60 -22.08
CA ARG A 80 -4.02 -0.25 -22.67
C ARG A 80 -5.24 0.54 -22.18
N VAL A 81 -6.41 -0.10 -22.14
CA VAL A 81 -7.65 0.52 -21.64
C VAL A 81 -7.52 0.94 -20.17
N GLY A 82 -6.86 0.12 -19.34
CA GLY A 82 -6.56 0.45 -17.96
C GLY A 82 -5.64 1.67 -17.83
N VAL A 83 -4.57 1.71 -18.62
CA VAL A 83 -3.66 2.88 -18.69
C VAL A 83 -4.44 4.13 -19.08
N ASP A 84 -5.20 4.09 -20.17
CA ASP A 84 -5.92 5.26 -20.67
C ASP A 84 -6.96 5.75 -19.64
N LYS A 85 -7.63 4.83 -18.92
CA LYS A 85 -8.54 5.21 -17.82
C LYS A 85 -7.86 5.90 -16.65
N ILE A 86 -6.61 5.54 -16.35
CA ILE A 86 -5.82 6.22 -15.32
C ILE A 86 -5.42 7.60 -15.82
N GLU A 87 -4.80 7.67 -16.99
CA GLU A 87 -4.19 8.89 -17.54
C GLU A 87 -5.23 9.94 -17.93
N GLU A 88 -6.34 9.54 -18.55
CA GLU A 88 -7.38 10.45 -19.05
C GLU A 88 -8.58 10.58 -18.09
N GLY A 89 -8.69 9.70 -17.11
CA GLY A 89 -9.79 9.68 -16.14
C GLY A 89 -9.31 10.01 -14.75
N LEU A 90 -8.66 9.04 -14.10
CA LEU A 90 -8.33 9.11 -12.67
C LEU A 90 -7.40 10.27 -12.32
N ARG A 91 -6.43 10.62 -13.18
CA ARG A 91 -5.55 11.79 -12.98
C ARG A 91 -6.28 13.12 -12.95
N ASN A 92 -7.48 13.20 -13.54
CA ASN A 92 -8.32 14.40 -13.50
C ASN A 92 -9.14 14.50 -12.19
N VAL A 93 -9.11 13.48 -11.34
CA VAL A 93 -9.79 13.47 -10.04
C VAL A 93 -8.82 13.95 -8.96
N LYS A 94 -9.05 15.15 -8.40
CA LYS A 94 -8.14 15.77 -7.43
C LYS A 94 -7.85 14.88 -6.21
N SER A 95 -8.86 14.21 -5.66
CA SER A 95 -8.67 13.31 -4.50
C SER A 95 -7.83 12.08 -4.82
N ALA A 96 -7.78 11.64 -6.08
CA ALA A 96 -6.97 10.49 -6.47
C ALA A 96 -5.46 10.76 -6.36
N TRP A 97 -5.03 12.02 -6.44
CA TRP A 97 -3.63 12.42 -6.26
C TRP A 97 -3.05 12.02 -4.92
N TRP A 98 -3.88 11.99 -3.87
CA TRP A 98 -3.43 11.46 -2.59
C TRP A 98 -2.88 10.03 -2.72
N TYR A 99 -3.56 9.15 -3.47
CA TYR A 99 -3.12 7.77 -3.69
C TYR A 99 -1.89 7.68 -4.59
N PHE A 100 -1.80 8.51 -5.63
CA PHE A 100 -0.60 8.57 -6.47
C PHE A 100 0.63 8.95 -5.64
N ASP A 101 0.54 10.00 -4.82
CA ASP A 101 1.62 10.45 -3.96
C ASP A 101 2.03 9.37 -2.95
N ARG A 102 1.08 8.61 -2.38
CA ARG A 102 1.39 7.50 -1.46
C ARG A 102 2.08 6.35 -2.18
N CYS A 103 1.63 5.98 -3.37
CA CYS A 103 2.29 4.95 -4.19
C CYS A 103 3.74 5.33 -4.52
N GLU A 104 3.99 6.60 -4.84
CA GLU A 104 5.34 7.10 -5.10
C GLU A 104 6.24 6.99 -3.86
N LEU A 105 5.77 7.41 -2.68
CA LEU A 105 6.54 7.26 -1.44
C LEU A 105 6.80 5.79 -1.07
N ILE A 106 5.81 4.92 -1.26
CA ILE A 106 5.96 3.48 -1.00
C ILE A 106 7.05 2.91 -1.91
N ASN A 107 6.99 3.22 -3.20
CA ASN A 107 8.00 2.78 -4.16
C ASN A 107 9.39 3.35 -3.82
N LEU A 108 9.45 4.64 -3.45
CA LEU A 108 10.67 5.33 -3.08
C LEU A 108 11.37 4.70 -1.86
N TYR A 109 10.65 4.32 -0.81
CA TYR A 109 11.26 3.81 0.43
C TYR A 109 11.24 2.30 0.59
N PHE A 110 10.34 1.63 -0.10
CA PHE A 110 10.06 0.23 0.13
C PHE A 110 9.91 -0.60 -1.15
N GLY A 111 10.12 -0.03 -2.34
CA GLY A 111 9.97 -0.73 -3.63
C GLY A 111 10.85 -1.97 -3.79
N ASP A 112 11.90 -2.10 -2.97
CA ASP A 112 12.85 -3.22 -3.01
C ASP A 112 12.52 -4.35 -2.03
N LEU A 113 11.53 -4.12 -1.19
CA LEU A 113 11.13 -5.08 -0.18
C LEU A 113 10.20 -6.10 -0.80
N SER A 114 10.48 -7.36 -0.53
CA SER A 114 9.57 -8.44 -0.90
C SER A 114 8.31 -8.42 -0.03
N GLY A 115 7.22 -9.01 -0.52
CA GLY A 115 5.99 -9.15 0.26
C GLY A 115 6.19 -9.87 1.60
N SER A 116 7.14 -10.82 1.68
CA SER A 116 7.48 -11.48 2.95
C SER A 116 8.19 -10.54 3.92
N THR A 117 9.02 -9.62 3.42
CA THR A 117 9.67 -8.58 4.23
C THR A 117 8.64 -7.60 4.80
N PHE A 118 7.67 -7.15 3.99
CA PHE A 118 6.56 -6.33 4.47
C PHE A 118 5.76 -7.03 5.55
N ARG A 119 5.38 -8.30 5.32
CA ARG A 119 4.67 -9.11 6.32
C ARG A 119 5.44 -9.15 7.63
N ASN A 120 6.73 -9.48 7.61
CA ASN A 120 7.52 -9.60 8.84
C ASN A 120 7.60 -8.26 9.60
N ARG A 121 7.67 -7.13 8.89
CA ARG A 121 7.64 -5.79 9.52
C ARG A 121 6.29 -5.48 10.14
N GLN A 122 5.20 -5.83 9.46
CA GLN A 122 3.84 -5.63 9.97
C GLN A 122 3.62 -6.43 11.26
N TYR A 123 4.11 -7.67 11.33
CA TYR A 123 4.02 -8.51 12.54
C TYR A 123 4.91 -8.08 13.70
N ALA A 124 5.83 -7.14 13.48
CA ALA A 124 6.61 -6.55 14.58
C ALA A 124 5.81 -5.50 15.36
N ILE A 125 4.63 -5.11 14.87
CA ILE A 125 3.71 -4.20 15.54
C ILE A 125 2.66 -5.04 16.27
N ASP A 126 2.50 -4.78 17.57
CA ASP A 126 1.68 -5.61 18.47
C ASP A 126 0.21 -5.67 18.03
N GLU A 127 -0.36 -4.56 17.56
CA GLU A 127 -1.75 -4.48 17.08
C GLU A 127 -1.99 -5.41 15.91
N TYR A 128 -1.04 -5.53 14.98
CA TYR A 128 -1.16 -6.47 13.87
C TYR A 128 -0.95 -7.92 14.29
N ARG A 129 -0.05 -8.18 15.25
CA ARG A 129 0.25 -9.52 15.76
C ARG A 129 -0.91 -10.08 16.58
N ASP A 130 -1.51 -9.24 17.42
CA ASP A 130 -2.40 -9.62 18.51
C ASP A 130 -3.90 -9.49 18.13
N THR A 131 -4.24 -8.79 17.04
CA THR A 131 -5.62 -8.71 16.50
C THR A 131 -6.22 -10.11 16.36
N THR A 132 -7.42 -10.42 16.84
CA THR A 132 -8.00 -11.78 16.70
C THR A 132 -8.30 -12.15 15.24
N LEU A 133 -8.18 -13.44 14.86
CA LEU A 133 -8.54 -13.91 13.53
C LEU A 133 -9.99 -13.51 13.17
N GLY A 134 -10.19 -12.95 11.98
CA GLY A 134 -11.49 -12.47 11.50
C GLY A 134 -11.96 -11.13 12.08
N SER A 135 -11.21 -10.55 13.03
CA SER A 135 -11.48 -9.21 13.57
C SER A 135 -10.80 -8.12 12.72
N TYR A 136 -11.30 -6.90 12.84
CA TYR A 136 -10.68 -5.73 12.24
C TYR A 136 -9.36 -5.40 12.93
N ILE A 137 -8.38 -5.00 12.13
CA ILE A 137 -7.11 -4.51 12.64
C ILE A 137 -7.32 -3.08 13.13
N THR A 138 -6.93 -2.82 14.38
CA THR A 138 -7.07 -1.49 14.99
C THR A 138 -6.06 -0.49 14.41
N SER A 139 -6.42 0.79 14.42
CA SER A 139 -5.52 1.86 14.02
C SER A 139 -4.24 1.89 14.87
N ILE A 140 -3.11 2.17 14.21
CA ILE A 140 -1.79 2.39 14.84
C ILE A 140 -1.43 3.88 14.96
N GLU A 141 -2.40 4.77 14.71
CA GLU A 141 -2.17 6.22 14.64
C GLU A 141 -1.47 6.78 15.88
N GLN A 142 -1.90 6.36 17.08
CA GLN A 142 -1.31 6.84 18.33
C GLN A 142 0.16 6.45 18.46
N GLN A 143 0.52 5.22 18.11
CA GLN A 143 1.93 4.79 18.13
C GLN A 143 2.79 5.58 17.14
N VAL A 144 2.22 5.93 15.98
CA VAL A 144 2.93 6.77 15.01
C VAL A 144 3.18 8.16 15.60
N LYS A 145 2.20 8.76 16.27
CA LYS A 145 2.35 10.04 16.98
C LYS A 145 3.41 9.97 18.09
N ASP A 146 3.38 8.93 18.91
CA ASP A 146 4.33 8.75 20.01
C ASP A 146 5.75 8.54 19.49
N LYS A 147 5.91 7.75 18.43
CA LYS A 147 7.20 7.54 17.77
C LYS A 147 7.71 8.81 17.09
N PHE A 148 6.82 9.59 16.47
CA PHE A 148 7.17 10.88 15.89
C PHE A 148 7.68 11.84 16.96
N TYR A 149 6.98 11.97 18.09
CA TYR A 149 7.43 12.80 19.21
C TYR A 149 8.77 12.34 19.79
N SER A 150 8.98 11.04 19.92
CA SER A 150 10.26 10.48 20.39
C SER A 150 11.44 10.83 19.48
N LEU A 151 11.21 10.83 18.17
CA LEU A 151 12.24 11.14 17.16
C LEU A 151 12.48 12.65 17.01
N PHE A 152 11.42 13.43 16.90
CA PHE A 152 11.52 14.85 16.52
C PHE A 152 11.31 15.83 17.67
N HIS A 153 10.89 15.35 18.84
CA HIS A 153 10.53 16.17 20.02
C HIS A 153 9.47 17.24 19.71
N GLU A 154 8.60 16.93 18.75
CA GLU A 154 7.49 17.78 18.29
C GLU A 154 6.22 16.93 18.22
N ALA A 155 5.06 17.54 18.51
CA ALA A 155 3.78 16.88 18.28
C ALA A 155 3.46 16.79 16.79
N LEU A 156 2.74 15.73 16.43
CA LEU A 156 2.23 15.48 15.08
C LEU A 156 0.78 15.97 14.97
#